data_AF-A0A3D8SB83-F1
#
_entry.id   AF-A0A3D8SB83-F1
#
_cell.length_a   1.000
_cell.length_b   1.000
_cell.length_c   1.000
_cell.angle_alpha   90.00
_cell.angle_beta   90.00
_cell.angle_gamma   90.00
#
_symmetry.space_group_name_H-M   'P 1'
#
loop_
_entity.id
_entity.type
_entity.pdbx_description
1 polymer ?
#
loop_
_entity_poly.entity_id
_entity_poly.type
_entity_poly.pdbx_seq_one_letter_code
_entity_poly.pdbx_strand_id
1 'polypeptide(L)'
;MSRSFSTTFRAFLDIFWKNTAAIPEYDAKIKRSIETHPKLSQWAKRVEVAGGEHDSTEDPDMRVSGQIFNKEGARITSGHWYKDGRVVYSKKSFNN
;
A
#
# COMPACT_ATOMS: atom_id res chain seq x y z
N MET A 1 -14.69 -31.89 4.03
CA MET A 1 -14.61 -30.75 3.09
C MET A 1 -13.28 -30.05 3.28
N SER A 2 -12.31 -30.32 2.41
CA SER A 2 -11.02 -29.61 2.41
C SER A 2 -11.24 -28.21 1.84
N ARG A 3 -11.06 -27.17 2.66
CA ARG A 3 -10.90 -25.81 2.16
C ARG A 3 -9.51 -25.72 1.56
N SER A 4 -9.39 -26.04 0.27
CA SER A 4 -8.18 -25.75 -0.49
C SER A 4 -8.00 -24.23 -0.51
N PHE A 5 -7.13 -23.72 0.36
CA PHE A 5 -6.59 -22.37 0.22
C PHE A 5 -5.77 -22.36 -1.06
N SER A 6 -6.38 -21.89 -2.14
CA SER A 6 -5.68 -21.57 -3.37
C SER A 6 -4.56 -20.58 -3.02
N THR A 7 -3.31 -21.03 -3.07
CA THR A 7 -2.11 -20.18 -3.07
C THR A 7 -2.12 -19.36 -4.35
N THR A 8 -2.97 -18.34 -4.36
CA THR A 8 -3.29 -17.57 -5.55
C THR A 8 -2.15 -16.58 -5.77
N PHE A 9 -1.43 -16.77 -6.87
CA PHE A 9 -0.56 -15.83 -7.59
C PHE A 9 -0.10 -14.59 -6.80
N ARG A 10 1.13 -14.62 -6.27
CA ARG A 10 1.86 -13.40 -5.85
C ARG A 10 2.14 -12.58 -7.11
N ALA A 11 1.19 -11.75 -7.53
CA ALA A 11 1.52 -10.67 -8.44
C ALA A 11 2.58 -9.83 -7.72
N PHE A 12 3.81 -9.80 -8.25
CA PHE A 12 4.84 -8.88 -7.77
C PHE A 12 4.23 -7.48 -7.75
N LEU A 13 4.06 -6.93 -6.56
CA LEU A 13 3.61 -5.56 -6.37
C LEU A 13 4.78 -4.67 -6.79
N ASP A 14 4.55 -3.86 -7.81
CA ASP A 14 5.58 -2.93 -8.30
C ASP A 14 5.51 -1.64 -7.47
N ILE A 15 6.52 -1.39 -6.63
CA ILE A 15 6.59 -0.18 -5.80
C ILE A 15 7.54 0.82 -6.46
N PHE A 16 7.02 2.00 -6.78
CA PHE A 16 7.76 3.09 -7.40
C PHE A 16 7.83 4.28 -6.44
N TRP A 17 9.04 4.66 -6.06
CA TRP A 17 9.29 5.86 -5.25
C TRP A 17 9.53 7.06 -6.15
N LYS A 18 8.65 8.06 -6.05
CA LYS A 18 8.79 9.29 -6.82
C LYS A 18 9.71 10.27 -6.10
N ASN A 19 10.70 10.80 -6.80
CA ASN A 19 11.58 11.88 -6.33
C ASN A 19 12.33 11.57 -5.02
N THR A 20 12.47 10.29 -4.67
CA THR A 20 13.23 9.84 -3.50
C THR A 20 13.77 8.43 -3.71
N ALA A 21 14.77 8.05 -2.93
CA ALA A 21 15.19 6.66 -2.82
C ALA A 21 14.14 5.83 -2.08
N ALA A 22 14.05 4.55 -2.44
CA ALA A 22 13.21 3.60 -1.73
C ALA A 22 13.65 3.47 -0.27
N ILE A 23 12.69 3.49 0.65
CA ILE A 23 12.94 3.26 2.08
C ILE A 23 12.55 1.82 2.39
N PRO A 24 13.50 0.89 2.64
CA PRO A 24 13.22 -0.54 2.73
C PRO A 24 12.18 -0.93 3.79
N GLU A 25 12.16 -0.20 4.90
CA GLU A 25 11.19 -0.41 5.97
C GLU A 25 9.75 -0.17 5.49
N TYR A 26 9.54 0.92 4.73
CA TYR A 26 8.23 1.25 4.17
C TYR A 26 7.86 0.34 3.01
N ASP A 27 8.82 -0.12 2.19
CA ASP A 27 8.55 -1.12 1.15
C ASP A 27 7.95 -2.40 1.75
N ALA A 28 8.54 -2.90 2.84
CA ALA A 28 8.04 -4.07 3.53
C ALA A 28 6.63 -3.82 4.11
N LYS A 29 6.39 -2.64 4.70
CA LYS A 29 5.07 -2.25 5.24
C LYS A 29 4.01 -2.13 4.14
N ILE A 30 4.33 -1.45 3.04
CA ILE A 30 3.47 -1.30 1.87
C ILE A 30 3.09 -2.68 1.35
N LYS A 31 4.09 -3.50 1.04
CA LYS A 31 3.89 -4.84 0.50
C LYS A 31 3.02 -5.69 1.43
N ARG A 32 3.35 -5.75 2.72
CA ARG A 32 2.56 -6.49 3.71
C ARG A 32 1.13 -6.01 3.78
N SER A 33 0.90 -4.69 3.84
CA SER A 33 -0.45 -4.12 3.92
C SER A 33 -1.33 -4.49 2.72
N ILE A 34 -0.74 -4.52 1.51
CA ILE A 34 -1.45 -4.93 0.30
C ILE A 34 -1.72 -6.44 0.30
N GLU A 35 -0.71 -7.24 0.65
CA GLU A 35 -0.80 -8.71 0.66
C GLU A 35 -1.84 -9.21 1.67
N THR A 36 -1.94 -8.60 2.85
CA THR A 36 -2.89 -9.03 3.89
C THR A 36 -4.30 -8.47 3.68
N HIS A 37 -4.47 -7.45 2.85
CA HIS A 37 -5.76 -6.81 2.66
C HIS A 37 -6.61 -7.61 1.65
N PRO A 38 -7.85 -8.03 1.97
CA PRO A 38 -8.64 -8.96 1.15
C PRO A 38 -8.96 -8.42 -0.25
N LYS A 39 -9.23 -7.11 -0.37
CA LYS A 39 -9.43 -6.45 -1.67
C LYS A 39 -8.11 -6.12 -2.39
N LEU A 40 -7.16 -5.47 -1.72
CA LEU A 40 -5.96 -4.97 -2.40
C LEU A 40 -5.07 -6.11 -2.89
N SER A 41 -4.96 -7.22 -2.15
CA SER A 41 -4.20 -8.41 -2.59
C SER A 41 -4.63 -8.98 -3.94
N GLN A 42 -5.91 -8.80 -4.33
CA GLN A 42 -6.45 -9.30 -5.59
C GLN A 42 -6.29 -8.33 -6.76
N TRP A 43 -6.37 -7.03 -6.47
CA TRP A 43 -6.52 -6.00 -7.50
C TRP A 43 -5.30 -5.09 -7.65
N ALA A 44 -4.56 -4.85 -6.56
CA ALA A 44 -3.41 -3.97 -6.56
C ALA A 44 -2.25 -4.61 -7.34
N LYS A 45 -1.65 -3.82 -8.22
CA LYS A 45 -0.50 -4.24 -9.03
C LYS A 45 0.68 -3.30 -8.88
N ARG A 46 0.41 -2.00 -8.69
CA ARG A 46 1.43 -0.96 -8.59
C ARG A 46 1.13 -0.03 -7.43
N VAL A 47 2.16 0.38 -6.70
CA VAL A 47 2.10 1.47 -5.72
C VAL A 47 3.08 2.55 -6.14
N GLU A 48 2.61 3.78 -6.23
CA GLU A 48 3.46 4.95 -6.45
C GLU A 48 3.54 5.76 -5.17
N VAL A 49 4.71 5.75 -4.52
CA VAL A 49 4.97 6.48 -3.28
C VAL A 49 5.41 7.90 -3.62
N ALA A 50 4.74 8.88 -3.03
CA ALA A 50 4.93 10.30 -3.26
C ALA A 50 6.02 10.84 -2.32
N GLY A 51 7.29 10.61 -2.66
CA GLY A 51 8.42 11.11 -1.89
C GLY A 51 8.71 10.31 -0.63
N GLY A 52 9.57 10.88 0.21
CA GLY A 52 10.04 10.26 1.45
C GLY A 52 9.05 10.38 2.60
N GLU A 53 9.55 10.01 3.78
CA GLU A 53 8.84 10.20 5.05
C GLU A 53 8.56 11.69 5.26
N HIS A 54 7.31 12.02 5.57
CA HIS A 54 6.87 13.38 5.85
C HIS A 54 5.77 13.36 6.90
N ASP A 55 5.65 14.48 7.61
CA ASP A 55 4.50 14.85 8.43
C ASP A 55 3.65 15.88 7.69
N SER A 56 2.58 16.33 8.33
CA SER A 56 1.78 17.46 7.85
C SER A 56 1.18 18.19 9.04
N THR A 57 0.82 19.45 8.88
CA THR A 57 0.18 20.23 9.96
C THR A 57 -1.09 19.59 10.51
N GLU A 58 -1.84 18.85 9.69
CA GLU A 58 -3.08 18.16 10.09
C GLU A 58 -2.86 16.77 10.70
N ASP A 59 -1.67 16.20 10.49
CA ASP A 59 -1.30 14.85 10.93
C ASP A 59 0.21 14.84 11.20
N PRO A 60 0.60 15.07 12.46
CA PRO A 60 2.01 15.22 12.86
C PRO A 60 2.75 13.88 12.86
N ASP A 61 2.05 12.76 12.65
CA ASP A 61 2.70 11.46 12.63
C ASP A 61 3.41 11.23 11.29
N MET A 62 4.70 10.89 11.40
CA MET A 62 5.57 10.62 10.27
C MET A 62 5.09 9.41 9.45
N ARG A 63 4.93 9.62 8.15
CA ARG A 63 4.38 8.64 7.22
C ARG A 63 4.94 8.78 5.82
N VAL A 64 4.71 7.75 5.02
CA VAL A 64 4.81 7.86 3.55
C VAL A 64 3.43 7.75 2.95
N SER A 65 3.22 8.50 1.88
CA SER A 65 1.93 8.57 1.18
C SER A 65 2.10 8.03 -0.22
N GLY A 66 1.10 7.30 -0.72
CA GLY A 66 1.18 6.73 -2.06
C GLY A 66 -0.17 6.42 -2.69
N GLN A 67 -0.14 6.17 -4.00
CA GLN A 67 -1.30 5.82 -4.80
C GLN A 67 -1.21 4.35 -5.20
N ILE A 68 -2.31 3.62 -5.03
CA ILE A 68 -2.40 2.20 -5.35
C ILE A 68 -3.20 2.06 -6.63
N PHE A 69 -2.64 1.36 -7.61
CA PHE A 69 -3.22 1.16 -8.94
C PHE A 69 -3.51 -0.31 -9.18
N ASN A 70 -4.57 -0.55 -9.95
CA ASN A 70 -4.87 -1.87 -10.47
C ASN A 70 -4.01 -2.20 -11.70
N LYS A 71 -4.15 -3.43 -12.18
CA LYS A 71 -3.50 -3.95 -13.39
C LYS A 71 -3.87 -3.19 -14.68
N GLU A 72 -4.98 -2.46 -14.71
CA GLU A 72 -5.40 -1.62 -15.84
C GLU A 72 -4.81 -0.20 -15.75
N GLY A 73 -4.04 0.10 -14.69
CA GLY A 73 -3.51 1.44 -14.43
C GLY A 73 -4.52 2.39 -13.79
N ALA A 74 -5.71 1.93 -13.42
CA ALA A 74 -6.71 2.73 -12.73
C ALA A 74 -6.38 2.85 -11.23
N ARG A 75 -6.50 4.06 -10.68
CA ARG A 75 -6.27 4.32 -9.25
C ARG A 75 -7.37 3.67 -8.40
N ILE A 76 -6.97 2.72 -7.56
CA ILE A 76 -7.87 2.04 -6.60
C ILE A 76 -8.12 2.98 -5.42
N THR A 77 -7.07 3.39 -4.72
CA THR A 77 -7.11 4.26 -3.54
C THR A 77 -5.74 4.90 -3.31
N SER A 78 -5.63 5.80 -2.34
CA SER A 78 -4.36 6.19 -1.74
C SER A 78 -4.19 5.53 -0.38
N GLY A 79 -2.92 5.29 -0.01
CA GLY A 79 -2.52 4.76 1.29
C GLY A 79 -1.53 5.68 1.97
N HIS A 80 -1.66 5.77 3.30
CA HIS A 80 -0.75 6.42 4.22
C HIS A 80 -0.18 5.34 5.13
N TRP A 81 1.13 5.16 5.09
CA TRP A 81 1.83 4.16 5.91
C TRP A 81 2.66 4.90 6.95
N TYR A 82 2.30 4.71 8.22
CA TYR A 82 2.91 5.39 9.35
C TYR A 82 4.08 4.59 9.92
N LYS A 83 4.96 5.28 10.64
CA LYS A 83 6.13 4.66 11.26
C LYS A 83 5.76 3.60 12.31
N ASP A 84 4.71 3.85 13.09
CA ASP A 84 4.17 2.95 14.11
C ASP A 84 3.53 1.66 13.54
N GLY A 85 3.40 1.56 12.21
CA GLY A 85 2.79 0.41 11.53
C GLY A 85 1.31 0.59 11.21
N ARG A 86 0.69 1.71 11.62
CA ARG A 86 -0.66 2.08 11.19
C ARG A 86 -0.68 2.27 9.68
N VAL A 87 -1.77 1.85 9.05
CA VAL A 87 -2.03 2.09 7.63
C VAL A 87 -3.42 2.67 7.49
N VAL A 88 -3.55 3.78 6.79
CA VAL A 88 -4.82 4.45 6.54
C VAL A 88 -4.99 4.64 5.04
N TYR A 89 -6.11 4.17 4.51
CA TYR A 89 -6.47 4.37 3.11
C TYR A 89 -7.43 5.54 2.97
N SER A 90 -7.30 6.34 1.90
CA SER A 90 -8.20 7.49 1.68
C SER A 90 -9.65 7.06 1.42
N LYS A 91 -9.86 5.88 0.82
CA LYS A 91 -11.21 5.31 0.67
C LYS A 91 -11.57 4.50 1.92
N LYS A 92 -12.61 4.95 2.64
CA LYS A 92 -13.12 4.31 3.87
C LYS A 92 -13.45 2.81 3.70
N SER A 93 -13.88 2.39 2.51
CA SER A 93 -14.21 0.98 2.22
C SER A 93 -13.02 0.01 2.27
N PHE A 94 -11.81 0.53 2.50
CA PHE A 94 -10.56 -0.22 2.70
C PHE A 94 -10.01 -0.10 4.14
N ASN A 95 -10.68 0.65 5.04
CA ASN A 95 -10.28 0.77 6.46
C ASN A 95 -11.18 -0.04 7.40
N ASN A 96 -12.07 -0.88 6.86
CA ASN A 96 -13.01 -1.71 7.62
C ASN A 96 -12.57 -3.18 7.62
#